data_AF-A0A7X1WQM9-F1
#
_entry.id   AF-A0A7X1WQM9-F1
#
_cell.length_a   1.000
_cell.length_b   1.000
_cell.length_c   1.000
_cell.angle_alpha   90.00
_cell.angle_beta   90.00
_cell.angle_gamma   90.00
#
_symmetry.space_group_name_H-M   'P 1'
#
loop_
_entity.id
_entity.type
_entity.pdbx_description
1 polymer ?
#
loop_
_entity_poly.entity_id
_entity_poly.type
_entity_poly.pdbx_seq_one_letter_code
_entity_poly.pdbx_strand_id
1 'polypeptide(L)'
;MNKEALTAMTIEAGKRILGREIVIKSNADFTPPGKRVARQVRHTMSGRRTVPHIRWYVAGKTYRSLPLTKENVKKTVDWQGLSQPSISTQLTLL
;
A
#
# COMPACT_ATOMS: atom_id res chain seq x y z
N MET A 1 -10.22 -11.75 -21.19
CA MET A 1 -10.48 -12.48 -19.93
C MET A 1 -10.34 -11.49 -18.77
N ASN A 2 -11.38 -11.32 -17.94
CA ASN A 2 -11.38 -10.33 -16.85
C ASN A 2 -10.48 -10.79 -15.70
N LYS A 3 -9.72 -9.88 -15.06
CA LYS A 3 -8.79 -10.20 -13.95
C LYS A 3 -9.49 -10.88 -12.78
N GLU A 4 -10.73 -10.50 -12.52
CA GLU A 4 -11.55 -11.07 -11.44
C GLU A 4 -11.85 -12.55 -11.68
N ALA A 5 -12.17 -12.92 -12.93
CA ALA A 5 -12.44 -14.31 -13.32
C ALA A 5 -11.18 -15.19 -13.20
N LEU A 6 -10.01 -14.67 -13.59
CA LEU A 6 -8.74 -15.37 -13.44
C LEU A 6 -8.39 -15.58 -11.95
N THR A 7 -8.66 -14.59 -11.11
CA THR A 7 -8.40 -14.66 -9.67
C THR A 7 -9.29 -15.72 -9.01
N ALA A 8 -10.58 -15.75 -9.36
CA ALA A 8 -11.52 -16.75 -8.86
C ALA A 8 -11.12 -18.19 -9.25
N MET A 9 -10.76 -18.42 -10.53
CA MET A 9 -10.27 -19.73 -10.99
C MET A 9 -9.00 -20.17 -10.25
N THR A 10 -8.07 -19.26 -10.01
CA THR A 10 -6.81 -19.58 -9.32
C THR A 10 -7.05 -19.95 -7.86
N ILE A 11 -8.00 -19.28 -7.20
CA ILE A 11 -8.40 -19.60 -5.83
C ILE A 11 -9.07 -20.98 -5.77
N GLU A 12 -9.99 -21.28 -6.68
CA GLU A 12 -10.67 -22.59 -6.73
C GLU A 12 -9.70 -23.74 -7.01
N ALA A 13 -8.75 -23.55 -7.93
CA ALA A 13 -7.69 -24.52 -8.20
C ALA A 13 -6.80 -24.76 -6.96
N GLY A 14 -6.42 -23.69 -6.26
CA GLY A 14 -5.68 -23.78 -4.99
C GLY A 14 -6.45 -24.56 -3.91
N LYS A 15 -7.78 -24.34 -3.82
CA LYS A 15 -8.66 -25.08 -2.89
C LYS A 15 -8.71 -26.57 -3.20
N ARG A 16 -8.80 -26.96 -4.49
CA ARG A 16 -8.80 -28.36 -4.91
C ARG A 16 -7.47 -29.08 -4.63
N ILE A 17 -6.34 -28.39 -4.82
CA ILE A 17 -5.01 -28.98 -4.63
C ILE A 17 -4.69 -29.19 -3.15
N LEU A 18 -5.04 -28.25 -2.28
CA LEU A 18 -4.68 -28.31 -0.85
C LEU A 18 -5.64 -29.15 -0.01
N GLY A 19 -6.82 -29.49 -0.53
CA GLY A 19 -7.86 -30.28 0.18
C GLY A 19 -8.46 -29.57 1.40
N ARG A 20 -8.02 -28.34 1.71
CA ARG A 20 -8.50 -27.51 2.81
C ARG A 20 -8.22 -26.04 2.53
N GLU A 21 -9.13 -25.18 2.98
CA GLU A 21 -8.96 -23.73 2.94
C GLU A 21 -8.25 -23.25 4.21
N ILE A 22 -7.04 -22.69 4.06
CA ILE A 22 -6.34 -22.05 5.18
C ILE A 22 -6.59 -20.54 5.10
N VAL A 23 -7.60 -20.07 5.82
CA VAL A 23 -7.86 -18.63 6.00
C VAL A 23 -7.06 -18.13 7.19
N ILE A 24 -5.98 -17.39 6.94
CA ILE A 24 -5.21 -16.76 8.00
C ILE A 24 -5.92 -15.46 8.41
N LYS A 25 -6.74 -15.52 9.46
CA LYS A 25 -7.25 -14.33 10.14
C LYS A 25 -6.17 -13.76 11.04
N SER A 26 -5.39 -12.83 10.51
CA SER A 26 -4.33 -12.16 11.27
C SER A 26 -4.42 -10.65 11.10
N ASN A 27 -4.19 -9.94 12.20
CA ASN A 27 -4.00 -8.49 12.21
C ASN A 27 -2.56 -8.11 11.82
N ALA A 28 -1.70 -9.08 11.52
CA ALA A 28 -0.32 -8.83 11.12
C ALA A 28 -0.26 -8.19 9.73
N ASP A 29 0.63 -7.22 9.58
CA ASP A 29 0.93 -6.61 8.28
C ASP A 29 1.98 -7.45 7.53
N PHE A 30 1.54 -8.15 6.49
CA PHE A 30 2.39 -8.98 5.62
C PHE A 30 3.11 -8.19 4.53
N THR A 31 3.00 -6.86 4.49
CA THR A 31 3.81 -6.07 3.56
C THR A 31 5.29 -6.16 3.98
N PRO A 32 6.23 -6.46 3.08
CA PRO A 32 7.63 -6.66 3.47
C PRO A 32 8.30 -5.34 3.88
N PRO A 33 8.89 -5.22 5.09
CA PRO A 33 9.33 -3.95 5.67
C PRO A 33 10.35 -3.18 4.82
N GLY A 34 11.28 -3.86 4.15
CA GLY A 34 12.28 -3.23 3.27
C GLY A 34 11.76 -2.77 1.90
N LYS A 35 10.47 -2.98 1.57
CA LYS A 35 9.89 -2.57 0.29
C LYS A 35 8.76 -1.56 0.44
N ARG A 36 8.55 -1.03 1.65
CA ARG A 36 7.50 -0.06 1.99
C ARG A 36 7.98 1.35 1.70
N VAL A 37 7.23 2.10 0.89
CA VAL A 37 7.52 3.51 0.59
C VAL A 37 6.23 4.30 0.66
N ALA A 38 6.25 5.47 1.27
CA ALA A 38 5.13 6.41 1.21
C ALA A 38 5.55 7.72 0.54
N ARG A 39 4.64 8.32 -0.23
CA ARG A 39 4.85 9.63 -0.87
C ARG A 39 3.62 10.51 -0.68
N GLN A 40 3.85 11.80 -0.47
CA GLN A 40 2.78 12.79 -0.60
C GLN A 40 2.54 13.07 -2.08
N VAL A 41 1.29 12.99 -2.53
CA VAL A 41 0.89 13.18 -3.93
C VAL A 41 -0.26 14.18 -3.98
N ARG A 42 -0.26 15.05 -4.99
CA ARG A 42 -1.44 15.81 -5.42
C ARG A 42 -1.80 15.39 -6.83
N HIS A 43 -3.10 15.23 -7.08
CA HIS A 43 -3.59 15.11 -8.44
C HIS A 43 -3.94 16.50 -8.96
N THR A 44 -3.75 16.69 -10.26
CA THR A 44 -4.33 17.78 -11.02
C THR A 44 -5.49 17.19 -11.80
N MET A 45 -6.72 17.54 -11.43
CA MET A 45 -7.88 17.29 -12.30
C MET A 45 -8.33 18.63 -12.85
N SER A 46 -8.37 18.73 -14.19
CA SER A 46 -8.92 19.88 -14.92
C SER A 46 -8.44 21.26 -14.40
N GLY A 47 -7.13 21.42 -14.21
CA GLY A 47 -6.53 22.68 -13.75
C GLY A 47 -6.80 23.07 -12.28
N ARG A 48 -7.64 22.33 -11.55
CA ARG A 48 -7.87 22.54 -10.12
C ARG A 48 -6.95 21.65 -9.30
N ARG A 49 -6.27 22.25 -8.31
CA ARG A 49 -5.43 21.51 -7.36
C ARG A 49 -6.34 20.68 -6.46
N THR A 50 -6.18 19.36 -6.48
CA THR A 50 -6.94 18.48 -5.57
C THR A 50 -6.34 18.50 -4.17
N VAL A 51 -7.12 17.99 -3.22
CA VAL A 51 -6.66 17.71 -1.86
C VAL A 51 -5.42 16.80 -1.92
N PRO A 52 -4.37 17.07 -1.13
CA PRO A 52 -3.20 16.20 -1.06
C PRO A 52 -3.51 14.87 -0.38
N HIS A 53 -2.83 13.82 -0.82
CA HIS A 53 -2.97 12.46 -0.30
C HIS A 53 -1.60 11.86 0.03
N ILE A 54 -1.59 10.87 0.91
CA ILE A 54 -0.43 10.00 1.13
C ILE A 54 -0.65 8.73 0.33
N ARG A 55 0.29 8.35 -0.52
CA ARG A 55 0.25 7.10 -1.29
C ARG A 55 1.32 6.14 -0.80
N TRP A 56 0.89 4.95 -0.40
CA TRP A 56 1.74 3.83 -0.01
C TRP A 56 2.05 2.95 -1.22
N TYR A 57 3.30 2.53 -1.29
CA TYR A 57 3.83 1.64 -2.30
C TYR A 57 4.51 0.45 -1.64
N VAL A 58 4.32 -0.72 -2.22
CA VAL A 58 5.03 -1.94 -1.85
C VAL A 58 5.71 -2.47 -3.10
N ALA A 59 7.04 -2.57 -3.06
CA ALA A 59 7.85 -2.99 -4.22
C ALA A 59 7.55 -2.18 -5.50
N GLY A 60 7.39 -0.86 -5.36
CA GLY A 60 7.12 0.07 -6.46
C GLY A 60 5.66 0.09 -6.96
N LYS A 61 4.79 -0.80 -6.46
CA LYS A 61 3.37 -0.83 -6.85
C LYS A 61 2.52 -0.10 -5.82
N THR A 62 1.52 0.66 -6.29
CA THR A 62 0.57 1.33 -5.40
C THR A 62 -0.21 0.30 -4.59
N TYR A 63 -0.14 0.43 -3.27
CA TYR A 63 -0.81 -0.44 -2.31
C TYR A 63 -2.04 0.24 -1.71
N ARG A 64 -1.91 1.49 -1.29
CA ARG A 64 -2.98 2.26 -0.63
C ARG A 64 -2.83 3.75 -0.89
N SER A 65 -3.94 4.49 -0.93
CA SER A 65 -3.96 5.95 -0.91
C SER A 65 -4.83 6.43 0.24
N LEU A 66 -4.36 7.44 0.99
CA LEU A 66 -4.99 7.96 2.19
C LEU A 66 -5.12 9.49 2.09
N PRO A 67 -6.19 10.10 2.64
CA PRO A 67 -6.24 11.56 2.81
C PRO A 67 -5.08 12.03 3.70
N LEU A 68 -4.54 13.23 3.42
CA LEU A 68 -3.49 13.83 4.24
C LEU A 68 -4.10 14.38 5.55
N THR A 69 -4.15 13.56 6.60
CA THR A 69 -4.53 13.93 7.97
C THR A 69 -3.42 13.55 8.95
N LYS A 70 -3.42 14.14 10.16
CA LYS A 70 -2.41 13.86 11.20
C LYS A 70 -2.39 12.38 11.60
N GLU A 71 -3.56 11.76 11.69
CA GLU A 71 -3.73 10.35 12.04
C GLU A 71 -3.12 9.44 10.97
N ASN A 72 -3.33 9.79 9.69
CA ASN A 72 -2.79 9.02 8.58
C ASN A 72 -1.28 9.21 8.40
N VAL A 73 -0.74 10.38 8.76
CA VAL A 73 0.71 10.60 8.84
C VAL A 73 1.31 9.68 9.90
N LYS A 74 0.74 9.64 11.12
CA LYS A 74 1.21 8.75 12.20
C LYS A 74 1.18 7.29 11.77
N LYS A 75 0.05 6.82 11.22
CA LYS A 75 -0.09 5.46 10.67
C LYS A 75 0.97 5.15 9.59
N THR A 76 1.32 6.15 8.78
CA THR A 76 2.33 5.98 7.72
C THR A 76 3.72 5.80 8.29
N VAL A 77 4.08 6.59 9.31
CA VAL A 77 5.38 6.45 10.00
C VAL A 77 5.49 5.08 10.66
N ASP A 78 4.45 4.69 11.41
CA ASP A 78 4.38 3.37 12.06
C ASP A 78 4.49 2.24 11.02
N TRP A 79 3.77 2.38 9.90
CA TRP A 79 3.77 1.40 8.81
C TRP A 79 5.11 1.28 8.10
N GLN A 80 5.82 2.38 7.83
CA GLN A 80 7.14 2.32 7.20
C GLN A 80 8.19 1.64 8.09
N GLY A 81 7.89 1.44 9.39
CA GLY A 81 8.84 0.85 10.33
C GLY A 81 10.05 1.75 10.57
N LEU A 82 9.92 3.05 10.31
CA LEU A 82 10.95 4.04 10.58
C LEU A 82 11.00 4.27 12.09
N SER A 83 11.85 3.54 12.80
CA SER A 83 12.21 3.83 14.19
C SER A 83 13.00 5.14 14.28
N GLN A 84 12.30 6.27 14.32
CA GLN A 84 12.86 7.62 14.30
C GLN A 84 13.75 7.93 13.06
N PRO A 85 13.67 9.15 12.52
CA PRO A 85 14.35 9.46 11.28
C PRO A 85 15.86 9.56 11.52
N SER A 86 16.65 8.60 11.03
CA SER A 86 17.98 8.95 10.56
C SER A 86 17.79 9.79 9.29
N ILE A 87 18.03 11.08 9.43
CA ILE A 87 17.90 12.10 8.40
C ILE A 87 18.74 11.68 7.20
N SER A 88 18.10 11.25 6.12
CA SER A 88 18.69 11.19 4.78
C SER A 88 17.65 10.62 3.82
N THR A 89 16.85 11.48 3.20
CA THR A 89 16.64 11.43 1.74
C THR A 89 16.00 12.76 1.35
N GLN A 90 16.71 13.50 0.52
CA GLN A 90 16.33 14.79 -0.02
C GLN A 90 14.93 14.76 -0.63
N LEU A 91 14.13 15.75 -0.26
CA LEU A 91 12.92 16.16 -0.97
C LEU A 91 13.33 16.66 -2.36
N THR A 92 13.36 15.77 -3.35
CA THR A 92 13.38 16.21 -4.75
C THR A 92 11.93 16.52 -5.16
N LEU A 93 11.59 17.80 -5.12
CA LEU A 93 10.44 18.37 -5.81
C LEU A 93 10.74 18.34 -7.32
N LEU A 94 9.92 17.61 -8.08
CA LEU A 94 9.69 17.83 -9.51
C LEU A 94 8.21 18.14 -9.69
#